data_AF-A0A2E2W7R9-F1
#
_entry.id   AF-A0A2E2W7R9-F1
#
_cell.length_a   1.000
_cell.length_b   1.000
_cell.length_c   1.000
_cell.angle_alpha   90.00
_cell.angle_beta   90.00
_cell.angle_gamma   90.00
#
_symmetry.space_group_name_H-M   'P 1'
#
loop_
_entity.id
_entity.type
_entity.pdbx_description
1 polymer ?
#
loop_
_entity_poly.entity_id
_entity_poly.type
_entity_poly.pdbx_seq_one_letter_code
_entity_poly.pdbx_strand_id
1 'polypeptide(L)'
;MKSLIQTIQRNGEQVPLVEKTTPLFTSSQPQEKPNFFTSPLFVFILIAVLLIGITYRDLKRNHRTRSLDVAIFVITGVVGILLALLWFATDHSATANNYNLLWAFPFSVLLSFAIAKKQPKIWVRRYVLFLTLMLALLVMHWVTGVQEFAYGFIPLFIALGVRYLYLLKVLKQ
;
A
#
# COMPACT_ATOMS: atom_id res chain seq x y z
N MET A 1 17.09 -11.51 -23.37
CA MET A 1 18.16 -12.29 -22.70
C MET A 1 19.32 -12.41 -23.68
N LYS A 2 20.45 -11.71 -23.46
CA LYS A 2 21.63 -11.81 -24.34
C LYS A 2 22.18 -13.22 -24.22
N SER A 3 22.23 -13.98 -25.32
CA SER A 3 22.99 -15.23 -25.33
C SER A 3 24.48 -14.87 -25.17
N LEU A 4 25.08 -15.32 -24.07
CA LEU A 4 26.53 -15.31 -23.90
C LEU A 4 27.12 -16.31 -24.90
N ILE A 5 27.45 -15.83 -26.10
CA ILE A 5 28.22 -16.62 -27.05
C ILE A 5 29.66 -16.59 -26.55
N GLN A 6 30.14 -17.70 -25.99
CA GLN A 6 31.54 -17.84 -25.62
C GLN A 6 32.39 -17.97 -26.89
N THR A 7 33.54 -17.31 -26.92
CA THR A 7 34.52 -17.39 -28.01
C THR A 7 35.75 -18.17 -27.54
N ILE A 8 36.38 -18.91 -28.45
CA ILE A 8 37.65 -19.61 -28.20
C ILE A 8 38.72 -19.14 -29.17
N GLN A 9 39.98 -19.18 -28.74
CA GLN A 9 41.15 -18.81 -29.53
C GLN A 9 41.68 -20.04 -30.29
N ARG A 10 41.67 -20.00 -31.63
CA ARG A 10 42.26 -21.04 -32.48
C ARG A 10 43.21 -20.35 -33.47
N ASN A 11 44.50 -20.68 -33.42
CA ASN A 11 45.55 -20.09 -34.25
C ASN A 11 45.60 -18.53 -34.25
N GLY A 12 45.33 -17.90 -33.11
CA GLY A 12 45.38 -16.43 -32.97
C GLY A 12 44.12 -15.69 -33.44
N GLU A 13 43.11 -16.41 -33.94
CA GLU A 13 41.80 -15.86 -34.27
C GLU A 13 40.75 -16.26 -33.23
N GLN A 14 39.88 -15.30 -32.87
CA GLN A 14 38.72 -15.54 -32.03
C GLN A 14 37.60 -16.13 -32.87
N VAL A 15 37.31 -17.41 -32.67
CA VAL A 15 36.24 -18.12 -33.35
C VAL A 15 35.10 -18.36 -32.35
N PRO A 16 33.82 -18.13 -32.74
CA PRO A 16 32.68 -18.45 -31.88
C PRO A 16 32.66 -19.95 -31.54
N LEU A 17 32.45 -20.28 -30.26
CA LEU A 17 32.47 -21.67 -29.77
C LEU A 17 31.27 -22.50 -30.26
N VAL A 18 30.19 -21.83 -30.69
CA VAL A 18 28.96 -22.48 -31.15
C VAL A 18 28.56 -21.90 -32.50
N GLU A 19 28.45 -22.77 -33.51
CA GLU A 19 28.09 -22.41 -34.88
C GLU A 19 26.61 -22.02 -35.01
N LYS A 20 25.72 -22.68 -34.25
CA LYS A 20 24.29 -22.40 -34.24
C LYS A 20 23.62 -22.86 -32.94
N THR A 21 23.07 -21.92 -32.19
CA THR A 21 22.25 -22.23 -31.00
C THR A 21 20.79 -22.33 -31.42
N THR A 22 20.22 -23.53 -31.47
CA THR A 22 18.76 -23.71 -31.64
C THR A 22 18.10 -23.76 -30.26
N PRO A 23 17.22 -22.80 -29.90
CA PRO A 23 16.50 -22.87 -28.64
C PRO A 23 15.56 -24.09 -28.65
N LEU A 24 15.84 -25.08 -27.80
CA LEU A 24 15.08 -26.34 -27.70
C LEU A 24 13.65 -26.15 -27.16
N PHE A 25 13.40 -25.04 -26.47
CA PHE A 25 12.09 -24.71 -25.92
C PHE A 25 11.92 -23.19 -25.90
N THR A 26 11.11 -22.67 -26.80
CA THR A 26 10.63 -21.29 -26.73
C THR A 26 9.25 -21.35 -26.10
N SER A 27 9.14 -20.99 -24.82
CA SER A 27 7.86 -20.91 -24.13
C SER A 27 6.92 -20.02 -24.94
N SER A 28 5.96 -20.65 -25.61
CA SER A 28 4.88 -19.99 -26.37
C SER A 28 3.71 -19.68 -25.45
N GLN A 29 3.99 -19.41 -24.17
CA GLN A 29 2.99 -18.82 -23.30
C GLN A 29 2.65 -17.46 -23.93
N PRO A 30 1.39 -17.19 -24.29
CA PRO A 30 1.00 -15.83 -24.60
C PRO A 30 1.53 -14.97 -23.45
N GLN A 31 2.32 -13.95 -23.75
CA GLN A 31 2.52 -12.88 -22.78
C GLN A 31 1.13 -12.29 -22.57
N GLU A 32 0.38 -12.83 -21.61
CA GLU A 32 -0.89 -12.25 -21.21
C GLU A 32 -0.57 -10.82 -20.83
N LYS A 33 -1.01 -9.89 -21.68
CA LYS A 33 -0.85 -8.48 -21.41
C LYS A 33 -1.57 -8.24 -20.08
N PRO A 34 -0.90 -7.76 -19.03
CA PRO A 34 -1.55 -7.57 -17.75
C PRO A 34 -2.74 -6.62 -17.96
N ASN A 35 -3.95 -7.13 -17.75
CA ASN A 35 -5.15 -6.34 -17.91
C ASN A 35 -5.19 -5.28 -16.81
N PHE A 36 -5.16 -4.01 -17.21
CA PHE A 36 -5.16 -2.88 -16.26
C PHE A 36 -6.39 -2.93 -15.34
N PHE A 37 -7.56 -3.28 -15.87
CA PHE A 37 -8.81 -3.35 -15.12
C PHE A 37 -8.86 -4.45 -14.04
N THR A 38 -8.02 -5.48 -14.16
CA THR A 38 -7.87 -6.52 -13.14
C THR A 38 -6.66 -6.29 -12.24
N SER A 39 -5.92 -5.20 -12.46
CA SER A 39 -4.74 -4.89 -11.66
C SER A 39 -5.13 -4.37 -10.26
N PRO A 40 -4.34 -4.70 -9.21
CA PRO A 40 -4.55 -4.14 -7.88
C PRO A 40 -4.55 -2.61 -7.86
N LEU A 41 -3.76 -1.98 -8.74
CA LEU A 41 -3.70 -0.52 -8.89
C LEU A 41 -5.08 0.06 -9.28
N PHE A 42 -5.77 -0.54 -10.25
CA PHE A 42 -7.10 -0.08 -10.66
C PHE A 42 -8.11 -0.14 -9.52
N VAL A 43 -8.08 -1.22 -8.73
CA VAL A 43 -8.93 -1.37 -7.54
C VAL A 43 -8.64 -0.27 -6.52
N PHE A 44 -7.37 0.01 -6.22
CA PHE A 44 -6.99 1.07 -5.29
C PHE A 44 -7.33 2.47 -5.80
N ILE A 45 -7.24 2.73 -7.11
CA ILE A 45 -7.71 3.98 -7.72
C ILE A 45 -9.22 4.14 -7.52
N LEU A 46 -10.01 3.09 -7.77
CA LEU A 46 -11.47 3.15 -7.59
C LEU A 46 -11.84 3.46 -6.14
N ILE A 47 -11.20 2.77 -5.19
CA ILE A 47 -11.38 3.03 -3.75
C ILE A 47 -10.98 4.47 -3.42
N ALA A 48 -9.83 4.93 -3.91
CA ALA A 48 -9.34 6.28 -3.65
C ALA A 48 -10.30 7.36 -4.16
N VAL A 49 -10.80 7.22 -5.39
CA VAL A 49 -11.78 8.13 -5.98
C VAL A 49 -13.07 8.16 -5.16
N LEU A 50 -13.56 7.01 -4.71
CA LEU A 50 -14.74 6.93 -3.85
C LEU A 50 -14.52 7.62 -2.51
N LEU A 51 -13.39 7.35 -1.84
CA LEU A 51 -13.04 7.96 -0.55
C LEU A 51 -12.90 9.48 -0.64
N ILE A 52 -12.19 9.96 -1.66
CA ILE A 52 -11.98 11.39 -1.91
C ILE A 52 -13.31 12.05 -2.29
N GLY A 53 -14.12 11.42 -3.15
CA GLY A 53 -15.42 11.92 -3.56
C GLY A 53 -16.40 12.09 -2.40
N ILE A 54 -16.48 11.10 -1.49
CA ILE A 54 -17.29 11.21 -0.27
C ILE A 54 -16.72 12.30 0.64
N THR A 55 -15.40 12.38 0.81
CA THR A 55 -14.76 13.40 1.66
C THR A 55 -14.98 14.82 1.13
N TYR A 56 -14.92 15.01 -0.19
CA TYR A 56 -15.24 16.27 -0.83
C TYR A 56 -16.71 16.66 -0.61
N ARG A 57 -17.64 15.70 -0.75
CA ARG A 57 -19.06 15.91 -0.44
C ARG A 57 -19.28 16.31 1.01
N ASP A 58 -18.59 15.64 1.93
CA ASP A 58 -18.67 15.91 3.38
C ASP A 58 -18.16 17.32 3.71
N LEU A 59 -17.08 17.76 3.05
CA LEU A 59 -16.56 19.12 3.17
C LEU A 59 -17.55 20.16 2.65
N LYS A 60 -18.15 19.93 1.48
CA LYS A 60 -19.12 20.85 0.86
C LYS A 60 -20.43 20.96 1.64
N ARG A 61 -20.90 19.86 2.25
CA ARG A 61 -22.15 19.81 3.02
C ARG A 61 -21.97 20.08 4.51
N ASN A 62 -20.73 20.29 4.97
CA ASN A 62 -20.35 20.43 6.37
C ASN A 62 -20.93 19.30 7.27
N HIS A 63 -21.05 18.09 6.70
CA HIS A 63 -21.67 16.95 7.35
C HIS A 63 -20.77 15.73 7.19
N ARG A 64 -20.32 15.17 8.31
CA ARG A 64 -19.42 14.02 8.36
C ARG A 64 -20.15 12.71 8.06
N THR A 65 -19.71 12.00 7.03
CA THR A 65 -20.15 10.62 6.75
C THR A 65 -19.47 9.65 7.74
N ARG A 66 -20.10 9.43 8.90
CA ARG A 66 -19.58 8.59 9.99
C ARG A 66 -19.37 7.11 9.61
N SER A 67 -20.24 6.57 8.75
CA SER A 67 -20.12 5.18 8.29
C SER A 67 -18.82 4.95 7.52
N LEU A 68 -18.36 5.94 6.77
CA LEU A 68 -17.09 5.88 6.06
C LEU A 68 -15.92 5.82 7.05
N ASP A 69 -15.95 6.63 8.10
CA ASP A 69 -14.89 6.65 9.12
C ASP A 69 -14.78 5.29 9.82
N VAL A 70 -15.93 4.72 10.19
CA VAL A 70 -16.00 3.39 10.80
C VAL A 70 -15.45 2.34 9.85
N ALA A 71 -15.87 2.35 8.58
CA ALA A 71 -15.36 1.40 7.59
C ALA A 71 -13.85 1.49 7.42
N ILE A 72 -13.28 2.70 7.32
CA ILE A 72 -11.82 2.90 7.23
C ILE A 72 -11.11 2.32 8.46
N PHE A 73 -11.58 2.65 9.67
CA PHE A 73 -10.95 2.20 10.92
C PHE A 73 -11.05 0.68 11.12
N VAL A 74 -12.18 0.08 10.77
CA VAL A 74 -12.37 -1.38 10.83
C VAL A 74 -11.47 -2.06 9.81
N ILE A 75 -11.50 -1.64 8.54
CA ILE A 75 -10.72 -2.30 7.47
C ILE A 75 -9.22 -2.19 7.76
N THR A 76 -8.72 -0.97 8.00
CA THR A 76 -7.29 -0.76 8.32
C THR A 76 -6.88 -1.46 9.60
N GLY A 77 -7.75 -1.50 10.61
CA GLY A 77 -7.49 -2.20 11.85
C GLY A 77 -7.46 -3.72 11.69
N VAL A 78 -8.39 -4.31 10.92
CA VAL A 78 -8.42 -5.75 10.64
C VAL A 78 -7.17 -6.14 9.84
N VAL A 79 -6.80 -5.37 8.81
CA VAL A 79 -5.54 -5.56 8.09
C VAL A 79 -4.36 -5.48 9.05
N GLY A 80 -4.36 -4.52 9.98
CA GLY A 80 -3.33 -4.40 11.00
C GLY A 80 -3.24 -5.60 11.94
N ILE A 81 -4.39 -6.15 12.36
CA ILE A 81 -4.44 -7.37 13.19
C ILE A 81 -3.87 -8.54 12.41
N LEU A 82 -4.26 -8.73 11.15
CA LEU A 82 -3.73 -9.80 10.30
C LEU A 82 -2.21 -9.68 10.14
N LEU A 83 -1.71 -8.47 9.89
CA LEU A 83 -0.27 -8.21 9.78
C LEU A 83 0.46 -8.43 11.11
N ALA A 84 -0.12 -8.04 12.23
CA ALA A 84 0.46 -8.23 13.56
C ALA A 84 0.49 -9.72 13.95
N LEU A 85 -0.57 -10.48 13.64
CA LEU A 85 -0.61 -11.93 13.86
C LEU A 85 0.41 -12.66 13.00
N LEU A 86 0.50 -12.30 11.71
CA LEU A 86 1.51 -12.85 10.81
C LEU A 86 2.92 -12.53 11.29
N TRP A 87 3.14 -11.30 11.75
CA TRP A 87 4.41 -10.85 12.29
C TRP A 87 4.81 -11.62 13.54
N PHE A 88 3.89 -11.81 14.49
CA PHE A 88 4.14 -12.53 15.74
C PHE A 88 4.32 -14.04 15.53
N ALA A 89 3.59 -14.63 14.58
CA ALA A 89 3.62 -16.06 14.29
C ALA A 89 4.84 -16.49 13.46
N THR A 90 5.55 -15.56 12.81
CA THR A 90 6.72 -15.87 11.98
C THR A 90 8.00 -15.69 12.79
N ASP A 91 8.95 -16.64 12.69
CA ASP A 91 10.22 -16.62 13.43
C ASP A 91 10.95 -15.27 13.33
N HIS A 92 11.36 -14.75 14.49
CA HIS A 92 11.73 -13.35 14.79
C HIS A 92 12.98 -12.78 14.07
N SER A 93 13.50 -13.42 13.01
CA SER A 93 14.71 -12.96 12.31
C SER A 93 14.46 -12.28 10.97
N ALA A 94 13.35 -12.56 10.27
CA ALA A 94 13.12 -12.08 8.90
C ALA A 94 12.04 -10.99 8.76
N THR A 95 11.17 -10.83 9.76
CA THR A 95 10.01 -9.90 9.74
C THR A 95 10.13 -8.76 10.75
N ALA A 96 11.32 -8.51 11.31
CA ALA A 96 11.52 -7.58 12.44
C ALA A 96 10.94 -6.17 12.21
N ASN A 97 10.80 -5.70 10.97
CA ASN A 97 10.27 -4.37 10.63
C ASN A 97 9.13 -4.46 9.61
N ASN A 98 7.88 -4.68 10.05
CA ASN A 98 6.72 -4.60 9.18
C ASN A 98 6.14 -3.17 9.13
N TYR A 99 6.73 -2.34 8.27
CA TYR A 99 6.29 -0.96 8.08
C TYR A 99 4.87 -0.80 7.52
N ASN A 100 4.19 -1.88 7.09
CA ASN A 100 2.76 -1.81 6.76
C ASN A 100 1.88 -1.51 7.99
N LEU A 101 2.39 -1.75 9.21
CA LEU A 101 1.70 -1.35 10.45
C LEU A 101 1.58 0.18 10.61
N LEU A 102 2.36 0.97 9.86
CA LEU A 102 2.26 2.44 9.88
C LEU A 102 0.92 2.94 9.32
N TRP A 103 0.39 2.30 8.28
CA TRP A 103 -0.91 2.67 7.70
C TRP A 103 -2.06 1.77 8.17
N ALA A 104 -1.76 0.50 8.50
CA ALA A 104 -2.72 -0.47 8.99
C ALA A 104 -2.48 -0.77 10.47
N PHE A 105 -2.89 0.15 11.35
CA PHE A 105 -2.65 0.01 12.78
C PHE A 105 -3.74 -0.84 13.47
N PRO A 106 -3.41 -1.95 14.18
CA PRO A 106 -4.38 -2.92 14.69
C PRO A 106 -5.39 -2.33 15.67
N PHE A 107 -4.99 -1.34 16.48
CA PHE A 107 -5.88 -0.70 17.45
C PHE A 107 -7.00 0.13 16.78
N SER A 108 -6.95 0.38 15.48
CA SER A 108 -8.00 1.11 14.75
C SER A 108 -9.36 0.41 14.83
N VAL A 109 -9.40 -0.93 14.94
CA VAL A 109 -10.67 -1.67 15.14
C VAL A 109 -11.36 -1.26 16.43
N LEU A 110 -10.62 -1.17 17.54
CA LEU A 110 -11.18 -0.79 18.83
C LEU A 110 -11.67 0.66 18.83
N LEU A 111 -10.98 1.53 18.10
CA LEU A 111 -11.33 2.95 18.00
C LEU A 111 -12.44 3.25 16.99
N SER A 112 -12.85 2.27 16.17
CA SER A 112 -14.00 2.38 15.26
C SER A 112 -15.30 2.76 16.00
N PHE A 113 -15.53 2.20 17.19
CA PHE A 113 -16.69 2.52 18.01
C PHE A 113 -16.65 3.95 18.55
N ALA A 114 -15.45 4.47 18.82
CA ALA A 114 -15.27 5.83 19.34
C ALA A 114 -15.52 6.88 18.25
N ILE A 115 -15.04 6.64 17.01
CA ILE A 115 -15.24 7.57 15.88
C ILE A 115 -16.70 7.58 15.38
N ALA A 116 -17.44 6.48 15.57
CA ALA A 116 -18.86 6.36 15.20
C ALA A 116 -19.80 7.34 15.94
N LYS A 117 -19.41 7.80 17.13
CA LYS A 117 -20.21 8.72 17.94
C LYS A 117 -20.42 10.05 17.22
N LYS A 118 -21.59 10.69 17.37
CA LYS A 118 -21.88 12.01 16.75
C LYS A 118 -20.83 13.05 17.13
N GLN A 119 -20.47 13.08 18.40
CA GLN A 119 -19.42 13.92 18.98
C GLN A 119 -18.37 13.03 19.65
N PRO A 120 -17.31 12.63 18.92
CA PRO A 120 -16.22 11.86 19.50
C PRO A 120 -15.46 12.70 20.53
N LYS A 121 -14.96 12.03 21.59
CA LYS A 121 -14.12 12.68 22.61
C LYS A 121 -12.81 13.22 22.01
N ILE A 122 -12.20 14.23 22.65
CA ILE A 122 -10.96 14.89 22.20
C ILE A 122 -9.79 13.93 21.93
N TRP A 123 -9.68 12.84 22.69
CA TRP A 123 -8.64 11.81 22.48
C TRP A 123 -8.73 11.12 21.11
N VAL A 124 -9.90 11.06 20.47
CA VAL A 124 -10.08 10.48 19.14
C VAL A 124 -9.37 11.34 18.11
N ARG A 125 -9.42 12.67 18.26
CA ARG A 125 -8.65 13.59 17.42
C ARG A 125 -7.15 13.37 17.57
N ARG A 126 -6.66 13.17 18.81
CA ARG A 126 -5.23 12.86 19.07
C ARG A 126 -4.82 11.55 18.40
N TYR A 127 -5.69 10.55 18.42
CA TYR A 127 -5.45 9.29 17.70
C TYR A 127 -5.43 9.47 16.17
N VAL A 128 -6.37 10.23 15.60
CA VAL A 128 -6.33 10.55 14.16
C VAL A 128 -5.04 11.30 13.82
N LEU A 129 -4.58 12.21 14.69
CA LEU A 129 -3.31 12.90 14.49
C LEU A 129 -2.13 11.92 14.50
N PHE A 130 -2.12 10.98 15.43
CA PHE A 130 -1.15 9.90 15.45
C PHE A 130 -1.16 9.09 14.14
N LEU A 131 -2.32 8.69 13.62
CA LEU A 131 -2.43 8.00 12.34
C LEU A 131 -1.90 8.85 11.17
N THR A 132 -2.18 10.15 11.15
CA THR A 132 -1.64 11.08 10.14
C THR A 132 -0.11 11.14 10.22
N LEU A 133 0.46 11.18 11.43
CA LEU A 133 1.91 11.17 11.62
C LEU A 133 2.53 9.84 11.20
N MET A 134 1.87 8.71 11.47
CA MET A 134 2.32 7.40 10.98
C MET A 134 2.28 7.31 9.45
N LEU A 135 1.26 7.88 8.81
CA LEU A 135 1.20 7.95 7.35
C LEU A 135 2.29 8.86 6.78
N ALA A 136 2.63 9.97 7.44
CA ALA A 136 3.75 10.81 7.05
C ALA A 136 5.11 10.09 7.23
N LEU A 137 5.26 9.34 8.32
CA LEU A 137 6.44 8.52 8.58
C LEU A 137 6.58 7.41 7.52
N LEU A 138 5.47 6.83 7.07
CA LEU A 138 5.46 5.87 5.97
C LEU A 138 6.03 6.49 4.69
N VAL A 139 5.54 7.68 4.30
CA VAL A 139 6.04 8.38 3.11
C VAL A 139 7.53 8.69 3.25
N MET A 140 7.98 9.10 4.44
CA MET A 140 9.40 9.31 4.72
C MET A 140 10.21 8.02 4.51
N HIS A 141 9.81 6.89 5.09
CA HIS A 141 10.51 5.61 4.92
C HIS A 141 10.52 5.13 3.47
N TRP A 142 9.49 5.50 2.71
CA TRP A 142 9.44 5.16 1.30
C TRP A 142 10.41 6.00 0.47
N VAL A 143 10.42 7.32 0.67
CA VAL A 143 11.33 8.23 -0.05
C VAL A 143 12.79 7.98 0.30
N THR A 144 13.11 7.60 1.55
CA THR A 144 14.47 7.26 1.96
C THR A 144 14.93 5.88 1.50
N GLY A 145 14.03 5.07 0.94
CA GLY A 145 14.32 3.69 0.52
C GLY A 145 14.48 2.70 1.67
N VAL A 146 14.16 3.09 2.92
CA VAL A 146 14.18 2.18 4.07
C VAL A 146 13.11 1.09 3.91
N GLN A 147 11.96 1.46 3.32
CA GLN A 147 10.89 0.52 2.98
C GLN A 147 10.34 0.82 1.58
N GLU A 148 10.41 -0.15 0.68
CA GLU A 148 9.71 -0.10 -0.60
C GLU A 148 8.26 -0.54 -0.42
N PHE A 149 7.31 0.33 -0.78
CA PHE A 149 5.89 -0.01 -0.88
C PHE A 149 5.50 -0.21 -2.33
N ALA A 150 4.53 -1.08 -2.60
CA ALA A 150 4.03 -1.24 -3.95
C ALA A 150 3.38 0.06 -4.44
N TYR A 151 3.74 0.53 -5.64
CA TYR A 151 3.19 1.74 -6.24
C TYR A 151 1.65 1.73 -6.35
N GLY A 152 1.05 0.54 -6.38
CA GLY A 152 -0.41 0.34 -6.30
C GLY A 152 -1.07 1.01 -5.09
N PHE A 153 -0.36 1.19 -3.97
CA PHE A 153 -0.90 1.78 -2.76
C PHE A 153 -0.94 3.32 -2.77
N ILE A 154 -0.27 4.01 -3.70
CA ILE A 154 -0.25 5.48 -3.76
C ILE A 154 -1.65 6.09 -3.69
N PRO A 155 -2.61 5.68 -4.54
CA PRO A 155 -3.94 6.28 -4.54
C PRO A 155 -4.63 6.11 -3.18
N LEU A 156 -4.46 4.94 -2.54
CA LEU A 156 -5.02 4.64 -1.24
C LEU A 156 -4.42 5.54 -0.15
N PHE A 157 -3.10 5.69 -0.11
CA PHE A 157 -2.42 6.53 0.89
C PHE A 157 -2.83 8.01 0.76
N ILE A 158 -2.95 8.53 -0.46
CA ILE A 158 -3.45 9.88 -0.70
C ILE A 158 -4.89 10.01 -0.17
N ALA A 159 -5.76 9.06 -0.49
CA ALA A 159 -7.15 9.10 -0.04
C ALA A 159 -7.30 9.03 1.50
N LEU A 160 -6.51 8.18 2.17
CA LEU A 160 -6.45 8.12 3.63
C LEU A 160 -5.94 9.44 4.23
N GLY A 161 -4.86 10.00 3.67
CA GLY A 161 -4.31 11.29 4.11
C GLY A 161 -5.35 12.42 4.02
N VAL A 162 -6.02 12.54 2.87
CA VAL A 162 -7.10 13.52 2.67
C VAL A 162 -8.22 13.32 3.70
N ARG A 163 -8.65 12.07 3.96
CA ARG A 163 -9.69 11.80 4.96
C ARG A 163 -9.25 12.15 6.38
N TYR A 164 -8.03 11.79 6.77
CA TYR A 164 -7.52 12.07 8.11
C TYR A 164 -7.36 13.57 8.36
N LEU A 165 -6.88 14.33 7.38
CA LEU A 165 -6.84 15.80 7.47
C LEU A 165 -8.24 16.42 7.61
N TYR A 166 -9.23 15.92 6.86
CA TYR A 166 -10.62 16.30 7.03
C TYR A 166 -11.14 16.02 8.45
N LEU A 167 -10.86 14.82 8.99
CA LEU A 167 -11.25 14.45 10.35
C LEU A 167 -10.60 15.35 11.41
N LEU A 168 -9.32 15.70 11.26
CA LEU A 168 -8.63 16.61 12.17
C LEU A 168 -9.26 18.01 12.19
N LYS A 169 -9.80 18.46 11.06
CA LYS A 169 -10.53 19.73 10.95
C LYS A 169 -11.89 19.66 11.64
N VAL A 170 -12.65 18.57 11.42
CA VAL A 170 -14.01 18.42 11.94
C VAL A 170 -14.05 18.08 13.44
N LEU A 171 -13.08 17.32 13.94
CA LEU A 171 -13.00 16.93 15.35
C LEU A 171 -12.37 18.01 16.24
N LYS A 172 -12.15 19.22 15.71
CA LYS A 172 -11.63 20.38 16.43
C LYS A 172 -12.73 20.95 17.34
N GLN A 173 -13.07 20.19 18.39
CA GLN A 173 -13.74 20.69 19.59
C GLN A 173 -12.71 21.41 20.45
#